data_AF-A0A940ZH99-F1
#
_entry.id   AF-A0A940ZH99-F1
#
_cell.length_a   1.000
_cell.length_b   1.000
_cell.length_c   1.000
_cell.angle_alpha   90.00
_cell.angle_beta   90.00
_cell.angle_gamma   90.00
#
_symmetry.space_group_name_H-M   'P 1'
#
loop_
_entity.id
_entity.type
_entity.pdbx_description
1 polymer ?
#
loop_
_entity_poly.entity_id
_entity_poly.type
_entity_poly.pdbx_seq_one_letter_code
_entity_poly.pdbx_strand_id
1 'polypeptide(L)'
;QGGSGELEAISTYTGREPLKLVHWKLSARHDELFVREMQSEQGAPVTIDPDELPGTPEERLSHAAFLINSLMAAGKAVGLQLGAEAILPGISRSHRLRMLGKLACHAPA
;
A
#
# COMPACT_ATOMS: atom_id res chain seq x y z
N GLN A 1 -31.36 10.04 -16.99
CA GLN A 1 -31.08 9.93 -15.54
C GLN A 1 -29.72 9.25 -15.41
N GLY A 2 -28.64 10.04 -15.39
CA GLY A 2 -27.25 9.53 -15.39
C GLY A 2 -26.56 9.99 -14.11
N GLY A 3 -26.21 9.04 -13.26
CA GLY A 3 -25.58 9.27 -11.97
C GLY A 3 -24.70 8.08 -11.61
N SER A 4 -23.84 7.67 -12.54
CA SER A 4 -22.73 6.78 -12.22
C SER A 4 -21.68 7.63 -11.51
N GLY A 5 -21.85 7.76 -10.19
CA GLY A 5 -20.92 8.40 -9.29
C GLY A 5 -19.71 7.51 -9.01
N GLU A 6 -18.96 7.18 -10.06
CA GLU A 6 -17.56 6.78 -9.90
C GLU A 6 -16.76 8.04 -10.18
N LEU A 7 -16.38 8.73 -9.11
CA LEU A 7 -15.53 9.92 -9.19
C LEU A 7 -14.16 9.45 -9.69
N GLU A 8 -13.99 9.33 -11.01
CA GLU A 8 -12.68 9.16 -11.64
C GLU A 8 -11.83 10.35 -11.19
N ALA A 9 -10.81 10.09 -10.38
CA ALA A 9 -9.81 11.10 -10.05
C ALA A 9 -9.07 11.43 -11.35
N ILE A 10 -9.05 12.72 -11.70
CA ILE A 10 -8.50 13.24 -12.95
C ILE A 10 -7.49 14.30 -12.57
N SER A 11 -6.28 14.18 -13.11
CA SER A 11 -5.19 15.13 -12.90
C SER A 11 -4.64 15.64 -14.23
N THR A 12 -4.00 16.81 -14.24
CA THR A 12 -3.33 17.37 -15.42
C THR A 12 -2.09 16.54 -15.75
N TYR A 13 -1.92 16.22 -17.03
CA TYR A 13 -0.82 15.43 -17.56
C TYR A 13 0.52 16.12 -17.34
N THR A 14 1.45 15.46 -16.65
CA THR A 14 2.77 16.03 -16.37
C THR A 14 3.86 15.58 -17.35
N GLY A 15 3.53 14.72 -18.31
CA GLY A 15 4.48 14.12 -19.24
C GLY A 15 5.19 12.86 -18.72
N ARG A 16 5.02 12.53 -17.43
CA ARG A 16 5.58 11.31 -16.82
C ARG A 16 4.64 10.11 -16.95
N GLU A 17 3.35 10.38 -17.11
CA GLU A 17 2.31 9.36 -17.23
C GLU A 17 2.29 8.75 -18.66
N PRO A 18 1.90 7.47 -18.81
CA PRO A 18 1.79 6.86 -20.12
C PRO A 18 0.56 7.37 -20.88
N LEU A 19 0.71 7.62 -22.19
CA LEU A 19 -0.33 8.20 -23.06
C LEU A 19 -1.66 7.42 -23.09
N LYS A 20 -1.63 6.12 -22.77
CA LYS A 20 -2.84 5.28 -22.64
C LYS A 20 -3.79 5.73 -21.53
N LEU A 21 -3.32 6.52 -20.57
CA LEU A 21 -4.12 7.05 -19.46
C LEU A 21 -4.72 8.43 -19.79
N VAL A 22 -4.40 9.02 -20.95
CA VAL A 22 -4.93 10.33 -21.35
C VAL A 22 -6.44 10.22 -21.56
N HIS A 23 -7.18 11.05 -20.85
CA HIS A 23 -8.62 11.19 -20.99
C HIS A 23 -8.95 12.09 -22.20
N TRP A 24 -8.74 11.58 -23.41
CA TRP A 24 -8.87 12.34 -24.68
C TRP A 24 -10.12 13.21 -24.79
N LYS A 25 -11.28 12.70 -24.36
CA LYS A 25 -12.55 13.44 -24.43
C LYS A 25 -12.60 14.67 -23.54
N LEU A 26 -11.93 14.63 -22.40
CA LEU A 26 -11.85 15.77 -21.48
C LEU A 26 -10.75 16.72 -21.96
N SER A 27 -9.61 16.17 -22.39
CA SER A 27 -8.51 16.96 -22.92
C SER A 27 -8.89 17.83 -24.10
N ALA A 28 -9.65 17.28 -25.05
CA ALA A 28 -10.12 18.01 -26.22
C ALA A 28 -11.09 19.17 -25.88
N ARG A 29 -11.71 19.17 -24.71
CA ARG A 29 -12.67 20.21 -24.29
C ARG A 29 -12.02 21.40 -23.60
N HIS A 30 -10.82 21.19 -23.05
CA HIS A 30 -10.14 22.14 -22.18
C HIS A 30 -8.79 22.58 -22.74
N ASP A 31 -8.40 22.09 -23.93
CA ASP A 31 -7.10 22.37 -24.58
C ASP A 31 -5.87 22.00 -23.71
N GLU A 32 -6.09 21.16 -22.70
CA GLU A 32 -5.09 20.70 -21.74
C GLU A 32 -5.17 19.18 -21.66
N LEU A 33 -4.04 18.49 -21.52
CA LEU A 33 -4.05 17.03 -21.40
C LEU A 33 -4.43 16.64 -19.97
N PHE A 34 -5.52 15.89 -19.82
CA PHE A 34 -5.90 15.26 -18.56
C PHE A 34 -5.58 13.77 -18.61
N VAL A 35 -5.13 13.21 -17.49
CA VAL A 35 -4.97 11.77 -17.31
C VAL A 35 -5.94 11.26 -16.28
N ARG A 36 -6.47 10.06 -16.52
CA ARG A 36 -7.15 9.28 -15.49
C ARG A 36 -6.10 8.91 -14.45
N GLU A 37 -6.30 9.30 -13.21
CA GLU A 37 -5.45 8.79 -12.14
C GLU A 37 -5.66 7.28 -12.09
N MET A 38 -4.56 6.56 -12.21
CA MET A 38 -4.57 5.14 -11.93
C MET A 38 -4.74 5.03 -10.42
N GLN A 39 -5.98 4.87 -9.96
CA GLN A 39 -6.26 4.33 -8.65
C GLN A 39 -5.58 2.97 -8.63
N SER A 40 -4.33 2.96 -8.17
CA SER A 40 -3.76 1.71 -7.75
C SER A 40 -4.69 1.26 -6.63
N GLU A 41 -5.24 0.06 -6.75
CA GLU A 41 -5.94 -0.62 -5.66
C GLU A 41 -4.94 -0.99 -4.54
N GLN A 42 -4.05 -0.06 -4.18
CA GLN A 42 -3.27 -0.06 -2.95
C GLN A 42 -4.31 0.07 -1.85
N GLY A 43 -4.96 -1.04 -1.50
CA GLY A 43 -5.93 -1.09 -0.42
C GLY A 43 -5.35 -0.46 0.84
N ALA A 44 -6.22 0.01 1.74
CA ALA A 44 -5.82 0.76 2.91
C ALA A 44 -4.57 0.15 3.60
N PRO A 45 -3.57 0.98 3.95
CA PRO A 45 -2.33 0.51 4.53
C PRO A 45 -2.62 -0.30 5.81
N VAL A 46 -1.92 -1.42 5.97
CA VAL A 46 -2.11 -2.33 7.09
C VAL A 46 -0.94 -2.20 8.05
N THR A 47 -1.20 -2.05 9.34
CA THR A 47 -0.18 -2.14 10.39
C THR A 47 -0.34 -3.46 11.11
N ILE A 48 0.75 -4.22 11.25
CA ILE A 48 0.76 -5.51 11.94
C ILE A 48 1.37 -5.30 13.31
N ASP A 49 0.68 -5.78 14.35
CA ASP A 49 1.21 -5.90 15.71
C ASP A 49 1.33 -7.40 16.05
N PRO A 50 2.54 -7.95 16.23
CA PRO A 50 2.73 -9.36 16.59
C PRO A 50 2.13 -9.72 17.95
N ASP A 51 2.06 -8.79 18.90
CA ASP A 51 1.55 -9.06 20.25
C ASP A 51 0.03 -9.27 20.26
N GLU A 52 -0.67 -8.72 19.26
CA GLU A 52 -2.10 -8.92 19.05
C GLU A 52 -2.43 -10.22 18.29
N LEU A 53 -1.42 -10.93 17.78
CA LEU A 53 -1.63 -12.18 17.04
C LEU A 53 -1.90 -13.37 17.97
N PRO A 54 -2.74 -14.33 17.55
CA PRO A 54 -2.98 -15.54 18.32
C PRO A 54 -1.79 -16.50 18.26
N GLY A 55 -1.66 -17.34 19.29
CA GLY A 55 -0.67 -18.41 19.37
C GLY A 55 0.42 -18.17 20.41
N THR A 56 1.40 -19.08 20.43
CA THR A 56 2.64 -18.94 21.19
C THR A 56 3.52 -17.81 20.63
N PRO A 57 4.52 -17.31 21.38
CA PRO A 57 5.37 -16.23 20.91
C PRO A 57 6.05 -16.53 19.55
N GLU A 58 6.50 -17.77 19.33
CA GLU A 58 7.08 -18.20 18.05
C GLU A 58 6.04 -18.22 16.90
N GLU A 59 4.82 -18.69 17.18
CA GLU A 59 3.73 -18.68 16.20
C GLU A 59 3.33 -17.26 15.82
N ARG A 60 3.30 -16.33 16.78
CA ARG A 60 3.04 -14.90 16.53
C ARG A 60 4.06 -14.30 15.57
N LEU A 61 5.36 -14.57 15.78
CA LEU A 61 6.41 -14.14 14.87
C LEU A 61 6.24 -14.73 13.47
N SER A 62 5.90 -16.02 13.39
CA SER A 62 5.62 -16.71 12.12
C SER A 62 4.43 -16.10 11.39
N HIS A 63 3.32 -15.85 12.10
CA HIS A 63 2.13 -15.20 11.56
C HIS A 63 2.44 -13.78 11.07
N ALA A 64 3.15 -12.97 11.85
CA ALA A 64 3.53 -11.62 11.47
C ALA A 64 4.40 -11.61 10.21
N ALA A 65 5.41 -12.48 10.15
CA ALA A 65 6.27 -12.62 8.98
C ALA A 65 5.48 -13.06 7.74
N PHE A 66 4.54 -14.00 7.89
CA PHE A 66 3.65 -14.43 6.81
C PHE A 66 2.76 -13.29 6.31
N LEU A 67 2.14 -12.53 7.21
CA LEU A 67 1.28 -11.39 6.88
C LEU A 67 2.06 -10.29 6.14
N ILE A 68 3.26 -9.94 6.59
CA ILE A 68 4.13 -8.99 5.88
C ILE A 68 4.40 -9.46 4.46
N ASN A 69 4.82 -10.71 4.30
CA ASN A 69 5.18 -11.26 2.99
C ASN A 69 3.98 -11.30 2.03
N SER A 70 2.83 -11.79 2.51
CA SER A 70 1.63 -11.94 1.70
C SER A 70 1.03 -10.59 1.29
N LEU A 71 0.92 -9.64 2.23
CA LEU A 71 0.34 -8.32 1.95
C LEU A 71 1.24 -7.49 1.02
N MET A 72 2.57 -7.55 1.20
CA MET A 72 3.49 -6.85 0.30
C MET A 72 3.56 -7.51 -1.08
N ALA A 73 3.43 -8.84 -1.17
CA ALA A 73 3.30 -9.52 -2.46
C ALA A 73 2.01 -9.11 -3.20
N ALA A 74 0.95 -8.77 -2.45
CA ALA A 74 -0.29 -8.20 -2.99
C ALA A 74 -0.21 -6.67 -3.25
N GLY A 75 0.96 -6.05 -3.11
CA GLY A 75 1.16 -4.62 -3.37
C GLY A 75 0.57 -3.68 -2.31
N LYS A 76 0.18 -4.19 -1.13
CA LYS A 76 -0.31 -3.36 -0.02
C LYS A 76 0.85 -2.75 0.76
N ALA A 77 0.66 -1.50 1.20
CA ALA A 77 1.58 -0.86 2.13
C ALA A 77 1.43 -1.50 3.51
N VAL A 78 2.54 -1.99 4.07
CA VAL A 78 2.56 -2.69 5.35
C VAL A 78 3.45 -1.96 6.34
N GLY A 79 2.92 -1.71 7.53
CA GLY A 79 3.62 -1.20 8.70
C GLY A 79 3.77 -2.28 9.77
N LEU A 80 4.62 -2.03 10.75
CA LEU A 80 4.90 -2.94 11.85
C LEU A 80 4.92 -2.16 13.16
N GLN A 81 4.16 -2.62 14.15
CA GLN A 81 4.16 -2.12 15.53
C GLN A 81 4.87 -3.16 16.41
N LEU A 82 5.84 -2.72 17.23
CA LEU A 82 6.55 -3.55 18.20
C LEU A 82 6.61 -2.79 19.53
N GLY A 83 5.57 -2.94 20.37
CA GLY A 83 5.43 -2.19 21.62
C GLY A 83 5.44 -0.68 21.38
N ALA A 84 6.51 0.01 21.80
CA ALA A 84 6.67 1.46 21.61
C ALA A 84 7.29 1.85 20.25
N GLU A 85 7.86 0.90 19.51
CA GLU A 85 8.47 1.17 18.20
C GLU A 85 7.44 0.97 17.08
N ALA A 86 7.32 1.96 16.20
CA ALA A 86 6.43 1.91 15.05
C ALA A 86 7.21 2.10 13.75
N ILE A 87 6.95 1.24 12.78
CA ILE A 87 7.43 1.34 11.40
C ILE A 87 6.23 1.69 10.53
N LEU A 88 6.25 2.90 9.96
CA LEU A 88 5.16 3.38 9.11
C LEU A 88 4.94 2.48 7.87
N PRO A 89 3.71 2.39 7.34
CA PRO A 89 3.42 1.56 6.18
C PRO A 89 4.25 1.89 4.95
N GLY A 90 4.78 0.86 4.28
CA GLY A 90 5.58 0.99 3.07
C GLY A 90 5.52 -0.26 2.19
N ILE A 91 5.93 -0.11 0.92
CA ILE A 91 5.80 -1.17 -0.12
C ILE A 91 7.15 -1.69 -0.65
N SER A 92 8.27 -1.05 -0.28
CA SER A 92 9.55 -1.36 -0.91
C SER A 92 10.18 -2.65 -0.39
N ARG A 93 11.03 -3.29 -1.21
CA ARG A 93 11.80 -4.48 -0.77
C ARG A 93 12.69 -4.17 0.44
N SER A 94 13.32 -3.00 0.47
CA SER A 94 14.13 -2.55 1.60
C SER A 94 13.30 -2.41 2.87
N HIS A 95 12.07 -1.91 2.74
CA HIS A 95 11.10 -1.83 3.83
C HIS A 95 10.73 -3.20 4.38
N ARG A 96 10.43 -4.16 3.50
CA ARG A 96 10.17 -5.56 3.86
C ARG A 96 11.31 -6.15 4.70
N LEU A 97 12.55 -6.02 4.22
CA LEU A 97 13.73 -6.56 4.90
C LEU A 97 13.96 -5.91 6.27
N ARG A 98 13.73 -4.60 6.38
CA ARG A 98 13.80 -3.88 7.66
C ARG A 98 12.79 -4.41 8.67
N MET A 99 11.53 -4.61 8.25
CA MET A 99 10.49 -5.16 9.14
C MET A 99 10.80 -6.58 9.58
N LEU A 100 11.20 -7.47 8.66
CA LEU A 100 11.55 -8.85 8.99
C LEU A 100 12.79 -8.92 9.91
N GLY A 101 13.79 -8.05 9.69
CA GLY A 101 14.95 -7.95 10.57
C GLY A 101 14.58 -7.49 11.99
N LYS A 102 13.66 -6.52 12.10
CA LYS A 102 13.14 -6.07 13.40
C LYS A 102 12.35 -7.16 14.12
N LEU A 103 11.51 -7.91 13.40
CA LEU A 103 10.81 -9.09 13.91
C LEU A 103 11.77 -10.15 14.45
N ALA A 104 12.87 -10.44 13.74
CA ALA A 104 13.83 -11.45 14.18
C ALA A 104 14.63 -11.04 15.43
N CYS A 105 14.80 -9.74 15.66
CA CYS A 105 15.45 -9.22 16.87
C CYS A 105 14.47 -8.95 18.02
N HIS A 106 13.17 -9.03 17.76
CA HIS A 106 12.14 -8.82 18.76
C HIS A 106 11.98 -10.12 19.56
N ALA A 107 12.23 -10.05 20.86
CA ALA A 107 11.83 -11.09 21.79
C ALA A 107 10.37 -10.82 22.18
N PRO A 108 9.40 -11.59 21.66
CA PRO A 108 8.00 -11.43 22.05
C PRO A 108 7.85 -11.67 23.57
N ALA A 109 7.13 -10.78 24.24
CA ALA A 109 6.95 -10.78 25.69
C ALA A 109 5.87 -11.75 26.17
#